data_AF-A0A9D1M2F9-F1
#
_entry.id   AF-A0A9D1M2F9-F1
#
_cell.length_a   1.000
_cell.length_b   1.000
_cell.length_c   1.000
_cell.angle_alpha   90.00
_cell.angle_beta   90.00
_cell.angle_gamma   90.00
#
_symmetry.space_group_name_H-M   'P 1'
#
loop_
_entity.id
_entity.type
_entity.pdbx_description
1 polymer ?
#
loop_
_entity_poly.entity_id
_entity_poly.type
_entity_poly.pdbx_seq_one_letter_code
_entity_poly.pdbx_strand_id
1 'polypeptide(L)'
;MENAAHALIIAGSVLIGLLILGALVFTYREITDSEGSEQEKIKLQQIDEFNKQYTSFEKKLYGSELLSLVNKAIDYDNRIDVEQSGYTKISIIVKVNRQTDFINIGDYTINNEQNKNLFTSKLTKIEQIKNTYGGDQYLQRLVALYNGGSTKEEALKDLLEEIGIDISSPSKLDKAKEDLKTYYGYIEFKRKQFKHIETNYDKNGNGRIISMSYEEIN
;
A
#
# COMPACT_ATOMS: atom_id res chain seq x y z
N MET A 1 -5.64 -9.60 -24.52
CA MET A 1 -4.33 -9.06 -24.07
C MET A 1 -4.49 -7.59 -23.65
N GLU A 2 -5.53 -7.27 -22.87
CA GLU A 2 -5.89 -5.87 -22.49
C GLU A 2 -5.36 -5.47 -21.10
N ASN A 3 -5.04 -6.44 -20.24
CA ASN A 3 -4.62 -6.19 -18.86
C ASN A 3 -3.16 -5.72 -18.71
N ALA A 4 -2.28 -6.06 -19.66
CA ALA A 4 -0.88 -5.63 -19.60
C ALA A 4 -0.73 -4.14 -19.94
N ALA A 5 -1.53 -3.63 -20.88
CA ALA A 5 -1.54 -2.21 -21.25
C ALA A 5 -2.14 -1.34 -20.13
N HIS A 6 -3.21 -1.79 -19.47
CA HIS A 6 -3.76 -1.10 -18.30
C HIS A 6 -2.78 -1.08 -17.11
N ALA A 7 -2.10 -2.20 -16.84
CA ALA A 7 -1.06 -2.26 -15.81
C ALA A 7 0.16 -1.38 -16.14
N LEU A 8 0.55 -1.29 -17.42
CA LEU A 8 1.65 -0.43 -17.87
C LEU A 8 1.33 1.06 -17.74
N ILE A 9 0.09 1.47 -18.02
CA ILE A 9 -0.38 2.86 -17.86
C ILE A 9 -0.44 3.25 -16.37
N ILE A 10 -0.85 2.32 -15.50
CA ILE A 10 -0.88 2.53 -14.05
C ILE A 10 0.56 2.56 -13.48
N ALA A 11 1.46 1.69 -13.92
CA ALA A 11 2.87 1.72 -13.53
C ALA A 11 3.62 2.96 -14.06
N GLY A 12 3.29 3.40 -15.29
CA GLY A 12 3.86 4.59 -15.90
C GLY A 12 3.44 5.88 -15.19
N SER A 13 2.17 6.01 -14.80
CA SER A 13 1.68 7.19 -14.08
C SER A 13 2.22 7.25 -12.64
N VAL A 14 2.40 6.11 -11.97
CA VAL A 14 3.06 6.04 -10.65
C VAL A 14 4.55 6.39 -10.74
N LEU A 15 5.27 5.88 -11.75
CA LEU A 15 6.69 6.19 -11.97
C LEU A 15 6.91 7.69 -12.26
N ILE A 16 6.07 8.29 -13.11
CA ILE A 16 6.12 9.73 -13.39
C ILE A 16 5.79 10.55 -12.14
N GLY A 17 4.81 10.13 -11.34
CA GLY A 17 4.51 10.77 -10.05
C GLY A 17 5.68 10.72 -9.06
N LEU A 18 6.45 9.63 -9.04
CA LEU A 18 7.67 9.50 -8.23
C LEU A 18 8.83 10.38 -8.72
N LEU A 19 8.94 10.58 -10.04
CA LEU A 19 9.91 11.51 -10.65
C LEU A 19 9.56 12.97 -10.36
N ILE A 20 8.27 13.32 -10.42
CA ILE A 20 7.77 14.67 -10.06
C ILE A 20 8.00 14.93 -8.57
N LEU A 21 7.73 13.97 -7.68
CA LEU A 21 8.04 14.09 -6.24
C LEU A 21 9.54 14.24 -5.98
N GLY A 22 10.40 13.58 -6.76
CA GLY A 22 11.85 13.76 -6.71
C GLY A 22 12.30 15.15 -7.18
N ALA A 23 11.62 15.74 -8.16
CA ALA A 23 11.88 17.09 -8.66
C ALA A 23 11.35 18.20 -7.72
N LEU A 24 10.25 17.95 -7.01
CA LEU A 24 9.59 18.91 -6.10
C LEU A 24 10.40 19.24 -4.83
N VAL A 25 11.32 18.37 -4.41
CA VAL A 25 12.21 18.63 -3.26
C VAL A 25 13.20 19.76 -3.55
N PHE A 26 13.49 20.03 -4.82
CA PHE A 26 14.55 20.98 -5.22
C PHE A 26 14.08 22.43 -5.41
N THR A 27 12.77 22.71 -5.52
CA THR A 27 12.30 24.05 -5.94
C THR A 27 11.77 24.95 -4.83
N TYR A 28 11.89 24.58 -3.55
CA TYR A 28 11.43 25.44 -2.44
C TYR A 28 12.52 26.31 -1.80
N ARG A 29 13.79 26.11 -2.21
CA ARG A 29 14.90 26.91 -1.68
C ARG A 29 15.22 28.05 -2.65
N GLU A 30 14.88 29.25 -2.19
CA GLU A 30 15.06 30.57 -2.80
C GLU A 30 13.99 30.97 -3.83
N ILE A 31 13.25 32.05 -3.55
CA ILE A 31 13.45 33.38 -4.17
C ILE A 31 12.25 34.29 -3.81
N THR A 32 12.62 35.50 -3.42
CA THR A 32 11.90 36.63 -2.82
C THR A 32 10.75 37.20 -3.67
N ASP A 33 9.80 37.85 -2.99
CA ASP A 33 8.71 38.68 -3.52
C ASP A 33 9.05 39.43 -4.83
N SER A 34 8.48 38.98 -5.94
CA SER A 34 8.01 39.88 -7.01
C SER A 34 6.97 39.17 -7.88
N GLU A 35 5.96 39.96 -8.25
CA GLU A 35 4.70 39.65 -8.92
C GLU A 35 4.76 38.66 -10.10
N GLY A 36 3.75 37.79 -10.24
CA GLY A 36 3.52 37.08 -11.50
C GLY A 36 2.40 36.03 -11.45
N SER A 37 1.25 36.32 -12.04
CA SER A 37 0.10 35.40 -12.19
C SER A 37 0.45 34.01 -12.77
N GLU A 38 1.60 33.89 -13.43
CA GLU A 38 2.13 32.64 -13.98
C GLU A 38 2.74 31.73 -12.91
N GLN A 39 3.40 32.28 -11.89
CA GLN A 39 3.95 31.52 -10.77
C GLN A 39 2.86 30.99 -9.83
N GLU A 40 1.81 31.79 -9.62
CA GLU A 40 0.61 31.37 -8.89
C GLU A 40 -0.11 30.24 -9.63
N LYS A 41 -0.21 30.32 -10.97
CA LYS A 41 -0.71 29.23 -11.81
C LYS A 41 0.13 27.95 -11.68
N ILE A 42 1.46 28.05 -11.67
CA ILE A 42 2.34 26.90 -11.48
C ILE A 42 2.12 26.25 -10.11
N LYS A 43 2.01 27.04 -9.03
CA LYS A 43 1.71 26.52 -7.69
C LYS A 43 0.35 25.81 -7.65
N LEU A 44 -0.69 26.42 -8.22
CA LEU A 44 -2.02 25.81 -8.31
C LEU A 44 -2.00 24.51 -9.13
N GLN A 45 -1.26 24.48 -10.24
CA GLN A 45 -1.06 23.26 -11.04
C GLN A 45 -0.37 22.16 -10.23
N GLN A 46 0.69 22.49 -9.47
CA GLN A 46 1.38 21.52 -8.62
C GLN A 46 0.48 20.95 -7.52
N ILE A 47 -0.39 21.78 -6.93
CA ILE A 47 -1.36 21.34 -5.92
C ILE A 47 -2.41 20.43 -6.56
N ASP A 48 -2.94 20.80 -7.72
CA ASP A 48 -3.90 20.00 -8.47
C ASP A 48 -3.30 18.65 -8.93
N GLU A 49 -2.09 18.66 -9.47
CA GLU A 49 -1.35 17.46 -9.85
C GLU A 49 -1.10 16.55 -8.65
N PHE A 50 -0.69 17.12 -7.51
CA PHE A 50 -0.55 16.36 -6.27
C PHE A 50 -1.87 15.72 -5.84
N ASN A 51 -2.94 16.52 -5.77
CA ASN A 51 -4.25 16.06 -5.33
C ASN A 51 -4.80 14.97 -6.25
N LYS A 52 -4.62 15.09 -7.56
CA LYS A 52 -5.00 14.06 -8.56
C LYS A 52 -4.39 12.69 -8.29
N GLN A 53 -3.21 12.63 -7.67
CA GLN A 53 -2.59 11.36 -7.31
C GLN A 53 -3.36 10.62 -6.20
N TYR A 54 -4.21 11.31 -5.45
CA TYR A 54 -5.02 10.77 -4.35
C TYR A 54 -6.51 10.75 -4.67
N THR A 55 -7.04 11.72 -5.43
CA THR A 55 -8.48 11.76 -5.76
C THR A 55 -8.92 10.56 -6.59
N SER A 56 -8.02 9.89 -7.32
CA SER A 56 -8.32 8.61 -7.99
C SER A 56 -8.75 7.48 -7.03
N PHE A 57 -8.49 7.64 -5.73
CA PHE A 57 -8.91 6.74 -4.67
C PHE A 57 -10.22 7.14 -3.98
N GLU A 58 -10.84 8.27 -4.34
CA GLU A 58 -12.16 8.73 -3.83
C GLU A 58 -13.31 7.92 -4.42
N LYS A 59 -13.26 6.62 -4.18
CA LYS A 59 -14.18 5.63 -4.70
C LYS A 59 -14.21 4.43 -3.76
N LYS A 60 -15.02 3.44 -4.11
CA LYS A 60 -14.92 2.12 -3.51
C LYS A 60 -13.60 1.47 -3.94
N LEU A 61 -12.84 0.98 -2.97
CA LEU A 61 -11.54 0.33 -3.17
C LEU A 61 -11.60 -1.14 -2.78
N TYR A 62 -10.90 -1.99 -3.51
CA TYR A 62 -10.45 -3.25 -2.95
C TYR A 62 -9.30 -3.03 -1.97
N GLY A 63 -9.13 -3.94 -1.00
CA GLY A 63 -8.02 -3.88 -0.04
C GLY A 63 -6.64 -3.82 -0.72
N SER A 64 -6.50 -4.38 -1.91
CA SER A 64 -5.29 -4.20 -2.73
C SER A 64 -5.03 -2.74 -3.13
N GLU A 65 -6.07 -2.02 -3.56
CA GLU A 65 -5.95 -0.59 -3.91
C GLU A 65 -5.71 0.26 -2.66
N LEU A 66 -6.36 -0.10 -1.54
CA LEU A 66 -6.12 0.55 -0.25
C LEU A 66 -4.67 0.41 0.20
N LEU A 67 -4.07 -0.79 0.09
CA LEU A 67 -2.65 -0.98 0.44
C LEU A 67 -1.72 -0.16 -0.47
N SER A 68 -2.06 -0.01 -1.75
CA SER A 68 -1.32 0.88 -2.65
C SER A 68 -1.40 2.33 -2.19
N LEU A 69 -2.58 2.80 -1.76
CA LEU A 69 -2.76 4.14 -1.19
C LEU A 69 -1.95 4.31 0.12
N VAL A 70 -1.99 3.32 1.01
CA VAL A 70 -1.21 3.30 2.27
C VAL A 70 0.28 3.40 1.98
N ASN A 71 0.81 2.59 1.07
CA ASN A 71 2.22 2.65 0.67
C ASN A 71 2.58 4.00 0.08
N LYS A 72 1.73 4.55 -0.80
CA LYS A 72 1.94 5.86 -1.40
C LYS A 72 2.03 6.96 -0.34
N ALA A 73 1.16 6.95 0.67
CA ALA A 73 1.20 7.90 1.77
C ALA A 73 2.46 7.74 2.63
N ILE A 74 2.84 6.49 2.97
CA ILE A 74 4.07 6.20 3.72
C ILE A 74 5.32 6.68 2.98
N ASP A 75 5.41 6.42 1.67
CA ASP A 75 6.54 6.84 0.85
C ASP A 75 6.64 8.36 0.74
N TYR A 76 5.51 9.05 0.58
CA TYR A 76 5.47 10.50 0.61
C TYR A 76 5.94 11.04 1.98
N ASP A 77 5.38 10.53 3.07
CA ASP A 77 5.72 10.94 4.44
C ASP A 77 7.19 10.68 4.81
N ASN A 78 7.83 9.67 4.21
CA ASN A 78 9.26 9.38 4.40
C ASN A 78 10.18 10.31 3.61
N ARG A 79 9.69 10.92 2.52
CA ARG A 79 10.47 11.79 1.63
C ARG A 79 10.41 13.26 2.03
N ILE A 80 9.39 13.65 2.79
CA ILE A 80 9.25 15.02 3.26
C ILE A 80 10.00 15.22 4.56
N ASP A 81 10.86 16.25 4.58
CA ASP A 81 11.33 16.84 5.83
C ASP A 81 10.31 17.93 6.22
N VAL A 82 9.42 17.61 7.16
CA VAL A 82 8.30 18.50 7.55
C VAL A 82 8.81 19.84 8.08
N GLU A 83 9.97 19.86 8.76
CA GLU A 83 10.55 21.07 9.35
C GLU A 83 11.17 22.00 8.31
N GLN A 84 11.63 21.45 7.18
CA GLN A 84 12.29 22.23 6.12
C GLN A 84 11.43 22.49 4.88
N SER A 85 10.34 21.73 4.69
CA SER A 85 9.57 21.74 3.43
C SER A 85 8.23 22.48 3.48
N GLY A 86 7.71 22.78 4.67
CA GLY A 86 6.37 23.38 4.82
C GLY A 86 5.22 22.45 4.36
N TYR A 87 5.48 21.16 4.18
CA TYR A 87 4.50 20.17 3.74
C TYR A 87 3.95 19.33 4.89
N THR A 88 2.65 19.07 4.85
CA THR A 88 1.96 18.21 5.82
C THR A 88 2.01 16.75 5.39
N LYS A 89 2.18 15.85 6.37
CA LYS A 89 2.03 14.40 6.21
C LYS A 89 0.60 14.03 5.81
N ILE A 90 0.43 12.95 5.07
CA ILE A 90 -0.89 12.46 4.66
C ILE A 90 -1.37 11.37 5.62
N SER A 91 -2.56 11.57 6.18
CA SER A 91 -3.22 10.57 7.02
C SER A 91 -4.19 9.72 6.22
N ILE A 92 -3.92 8.41 6.13
CA ILE A 92 -4.93 7.44 5.66
C ILE A 92 -5.61 6.85 6.89
N ILE A 93 -6.92 7.05 6.99
CA ILE A 93 -7.74 6.56 8.10
C ILE A 93 -8.56 5.38 7.58
N VAL A 94 -8.46 4.22 8.24
CA VAL A 94 -9.09 2.98 7.80
C VAL A 94 -9.79 2.32 8.97
N LYS A 95 -11.09 2.12 8.84
CA LYS A 95 -11.87 1.29 9.75
C LYS A 95 -12.03 -0.11 9.19
N VAL A 96 -11.51 -1.10 9.91
CA VAL A 96 -11.59 -2.52 9.58
C VAL A 96 -12.60 -3.19 10.49
N ASN A 97 -13.61 -3.83 9.89
CA ASN A 97 -14.76 -4.42 10.58
C ASN A 97 -14.68 -5.94 10.68
N ARG A 98 -13.80 -6.61 9.94
CA ARG A 98 -13.57 -8.06 10.02
C ARG A 98 -12.10 -8.38 10.27
N GLN A 99 -11.80 -9.40 11.07
CA GLN A 99 -10.42 -9.83 11.27
C GLN A 99 -9.92 -10.68 10.09
N THR A 100 -8.62 -10.59 9.81
CA THR A 100 -7.84 -11.53 8.98
C THR A 100 -6.53 -11.81 9.70
N ASP A 101 -5.79 -12.85 9.32
CA ASP A 101 -4.43 -13.04 9.85
C ASP A 101 -3.48 -11.88 9.45
N PHE A 102 -3.85 -11.09 8.44
CA PHE A 102 -3.13 -9.88 8.08
C PHE A 102 -3.42 -8.72 9.03
N ILE A 103 -4.66 -8.46 9.43
CA ILE A 103 -5.00 -7.30 10.26
C ILE A 103 -6.21 -7.59 11.16
N ASN A 104 -6.17 -7.05 12.37
CA ASN A 104 -7.26 -7.15 13.34
C ASN A 104 -8.39 -6.15 13.03
N ILE A 105 -9.51 -6.31 13.73
CA ILE A 105 -10.59 -5.32 13.75
C ILE A 105 -10.07 -4.07 14.48
N GLY A 106 -10.36 -2.88 13.93
CA GLY A 106 -9.98 -1.63 14.55
C GLY A 106 -9.92 -0.45 13.58
N ASP A 107 -9.62 0.70 14.16
CA ASP A 107 -9.43 1.96 13.46
C ASP A 107 -7.92 2.24 13.34
N TYR A 108 -7.45 2.42 12.11
CA TYR A 108 -6.04 2.61 11.78
C TYR A 108 -5.83 3.97 11.15
N THR A 109 -4.88 4.72 11.69
CA THR A 109 -4.45 6.03 11.16
C THR A 109 -2.98 5.93 10.76
N ILE A 110 -2.68 5.89 9.46
CA ILE A 110 -1.38 5.50 8.93
C ILE A 110 -0.27 6.54 9.15
N ASN A 111 -0.59 7.80 9.43
CA ASN A 111 0.44 8.81 9.79
C ASN A 111 0.94 8.67 11.25
N ASN A 112 0.28 7.85 12.08
CA ASN A 112 0.73 7.49 13.41
C ASN A 112 1.84 6.43 13.32
N GLU A 113 2.93 6.60 14.07
CA GLU A 113 4.10 5.71 14.01
C GLU A 113 3.77 4.23 14.29
N GLN A 114 2.89 3.94 15.25
CA GLN A 114 2.53 2.56 15.58
C GLN A 114 1.83 1.88 14.40
N ASN A 115 0.84 2.55 13.80
CA ASN A 115 0.11 2.03 12.65
C ASN A 115 0.98 1.96 11.39
N LYS A 116 1.81 2.99 11.16
CA LYS A 116 2.80 2.99 10.08
C LYS A 116 3.73 1.78 10.19
N ASN A 117 4.29 1.54 11.36
CA ASN A 117 5.20 0.42 11.61
C ASN A 117 4.48 -0.93 11.49
N LEU A 118 3.22 -1.01 11.93
CA LEU A 118 2.38 -2.20 11.77
C LEU A 118 2.19 -2.57 10.29
N PHE A 119 1.75 -1.63 9.45
CA PHE A 119 1.55 -1.89 8.02
C PHE A 119 2.87 -2.16 7.30
N THR A 120 3.91 -1.38 7.60
CA THR A 120 5.25 -1.55 7.01
C THR A 120 5.84 -2.93 7.32
N SER A 121 5.78 -3.37 8.58
CA SER A 121 6.30 -4.68 8.99
C SER A 121 5.53 -5.84 8.35
N LYS A 122 4.19 -5.74 8.30
CA LYS A 122 3.35 -6.76 7.66
C LYS A 122 3.61 -6.86 6.16
N LEU A 123 3.72 -5.74 5.46
CA LEU A 123 4.03 -5.73 4.02
C LEU A 123 5.45 -6.25 3.75
N THR A 124 6.42 -5.90 4.59
CA THR A 124 7.79 -6.43 4.50
C THR A 124 7.81 -7.94 4.69
N LYS A 125 7.07 -8.47 5.67
CA LYS A 125 6.95 -9.91 5.90
C LYS A 125 6.31 -10.62 4.70
N ILE A 126 5.29 -10.02 4.08
CA ILE A 126 4.70 -10.56 2.85
C ILE A 126 5.71 -10.60 1.71
N GLU A 127 6.52 -9.56 1.55
CA GLU A 127 7.56 -9.53 0.52
C GLU A 127 8.65 -10.59 0.76
N GLN A 128 9.06 -10.79 2.01
CA GLN A 128 9.97 -11.87 2.40
C GLN A 128 9.39 -13.25 2.09
N ILE A 129 8.10 -13.46 2.36
CA ILE A 129 7.40 -14.69 1.98
C ILE A 129 7.42 -14.84 0.45
N LYS A 130 7.02 -13.82 -0.32
CA LYS A 130 7.07 -13.87 -1.79
C LYS A 130 8.44 -14.29 -2.32
N ASN A 131 9.50 -13.68 -1.81
CA ASN A 131 10.87 -14.02 -2.21
C ASN A 131 11.26 -15.45 -1.82
N THR A 132 10.80 -15.94 -0.67
CA THR A 132 11.08 -17.30 -0.20
C THR A 132 10.43 -18.36 -1.10
N TYR A 133 9.17 -18.15 -1.50
CA TYR A 133 8.37 -19.16 -2.22
C TYR A 133 8.28 -18.92 -3.74
N GLY A 134 9.15 -18.10 -4.32
CA GLY A 134 9.20 -17.89 -5.78
C GLY A 134 8.07 -17.01 -6.35
N GLY A 135 7.42 -16.20 -5.51
CA GLY A 135 6.45 -15.18 -5.90
C GLY A 135 4.98 -15.60 -5.82
N ASP A 136 4.11 -14.70 -6.29
CA ASP A 136 2.65 -14.78 -6.07
C ASP A 136 1.98 -16.00 -6.74
N GLN A 137 2.54 -16.52 -7.84
CA GLN A 137 1.96 -17.67 -8.56
C GLN A 137 2.06 -18.96 -7.73
N TYR A 138 3.24 -19.25 -7.19
CA TYR A 138 3.48 -20.43 -6.36
C TYR A 138 2.76 -20.33 -5.03
N LEU A 139 2.80 -19.16 -4.39
CA LEU A 139 2.11 -18.92 -3.12
C LEU A 139 0.59 -19.15 -3.22
N GLN A 140 -0.05 -18.72 -4.30
CA GLN A 140 -1.48 -18.98 -4.48
C GLN A 140 -1.80 -20.48 -4.61
N ARG A 141 -0.95 -21.26 -5.30
CA ARG A 141 -1.10 -22.71 -5.39
C ARG A 141 -0.87 -23.37 -4.02
N LEU A 142 0.19 -22.99 -3.32
CA LEU A 142 0.51 -23.50 -1.98
C LEU A 142 -0.59 -23.21 -0.97
N VAL A 143 -1.14 -21.99 -0.96
CA VAL A 143 -2.26 -21.62 -0.10
C VAL A 143 -3.51 -22.45 -0.40
N ALA A 144 -3.81 -22.74 -1.67
CA ALA A 144 -4.94 -23.58 -2.03
C ALA A 144 -4.76 -25.03 -1.51
N LEU A 145 -3.53 -25.57 -1.56
CA LEU A 145 -3.21 -26.88 -1.01
C LEU A 145 -3.25 -26.88 0.52
N TYR A 146 -2.69 -25.86 1.17
CA TYR A 146 -2.74 -25.67 2.61
C TYR A 146 -4.18 -25.64 3.14
N ASN A 147 -5.05 -24.85 2.49
CA ASN A 147 -6.47 -24.77 2.85
C ASN A 147 -7.25 -26.07 2.55
N GLY A 148 -6.71 -26.97 1.72
CA GLY A 148 -7.27 -28.30 1.48
C GLY A 148 -7.05 -29.29 2.63
N GLY A 149 -6.29 -28.90 3.66
CA GLY A 149 -6.08 -29.68 4.88
C GLY A 149 -5.43 -31.04 4.61
N SER A 150 -5.83 -32.05 5.39
CA SER A 150 -5.26 -33.41 5.34
C SER A 150 -5.36 -34.06 3.96
N THR A 151 -6.39 -33.73 3.16
CA THR A 151 -6.58 -34.30 1.82
C THR A 151 -5.56 -33.81 0.79
N LYS A 152 -4.87 -32.71 1.08
CA LYS A 152 -3.90 -32.07 0.18
C LYS A 152 -2.51 -31.94 0.80
N GLU A 153 -2.29 -32.51 1.98
CA GLU A 153 -1.03 -32.36 2.70
C GLU A 153 0.17 -32.93 1.94
N GLU A 154 0.02 -34.07 1.27
CA GLU A 154 1.10 -34.64 0.46
C GLU A 154 1.42 -33.76 -0.74
N ALA A 155 0.40 -33.32 -1.49
CA ALA A 155 0.58 -32.41 -2.61
C ALA A 155 1.18 -31.05 -2.19
N LEU A 156 0.89 -30.59 -0.96
CA LEU A 156 1.52 -29.41 -0.39
C LEU A 156 3.02 -29.63 -0.19
N LYS A 157 3.41 -30.76 0.41
CA LYS A 157 4.81 -31.12 0.63
C LYS A 157 5.55 -31.27 -0.70
N ASP A 158 4.96 -31.99 -1.65
CA ASP A 158 5.51 -32.17 -3.00
C ASP A 158 5.82 -30.82 -3.66
N LEU A 159 4.86 -29.88 -3.63
CA LEU A 159 5.07 -28.56 -4.24
C LEU A 159 6.11 -27.72 -3.47
N LEU A 160 6.18 -27.84 -2.14
CA LEU A 160 7.22 -27.17 -1.34
C LEU A 160 8.62 -27.68 -1.70
N GLU A 161 8.79 -28.99 -1.84
CA GLU A 161 10.06 -29.59 -2.26
C GLU A 161 10.40 -29.26 -3.72
N GLU A 162 9.40 -29.27 -4.63
CA GLU A 162 9.56 -28.91 -6.04
C GLU A 162 10.16 -27.51 -6.22
N ILE A 163 9.72 -26.55 -5.40
CA ILE A 163 10.22 -25.17 -5.45
C ILE A 163 11.44 -24.93 -4.54
N GLY A 164 12.01 -25.99 -3.95
CA GLY A 164 13.23 -25.93 -3.17
C GLY A 164 13.09 -25.46 -1.72
N ILE A 165 11.88 -25.53 -1.13
CA ILE A 165 11.70 -25.29 0.30
C ILE A 165 12.09 -26.54 1.07
N ASP A 166 13.05 -26.36 1.97
CA ASP A 166 13.47 -27.42 2.89
C ASP A 166 12.39 -27.67 3.96
N ILE A 167 11.75 -28.84 3.88
CA ILE A 167 10.74 -29.32 4.84
C ILE A 167 11.20 -30.58 5.60
N SER A 168 12.51 -30.83 5.64
CA SER A 168 13.12 -32.04 6.23
C SER A 168 12.82 -32.29 7.71
N SER A 169 12.33 -31.28 8.44
CA SER A 169 11.93 -31.40 9.84
C SER A 169 10.51 -30.86 10.08
N PRO A 170 9.78 -31.39 11.08
CA PRO A 170 8.45 -30.89 11.45
C PRO A 170 8.42 -29.37 11.67
N SER A 171 9.45 -28.83 12.36
CA SER A 171 9.57 -27.38 12.60
C SER A 171 9.67 -26.53 11.33
N LYS A 172 10.30 -27.04 10.27
CA LYS A 172 10.40 -26.33 8.99
C LYS A 172 9.08 -26.36 8.23
N LEU A 173 8.39 -27.50 8.25
CA LEU A 173 7.05 -27.62 7.69
C LEU A 173 6.05 -26.71 8.41
N ASP A 174 6.12 -26.62 9.74
CA ASP A 174 5.26 -25.74 10.54
C ASP A 174 5.50 -24.27 10.22
N LYS A 175 6.77 -23.87 10.07
CA LYS A 175 7.12 -22.52 9.61
C LYS A 175 6.54 -22.23 8.23
N ALA A 176 6.62 -23.19 7.30
CA ALA A 176 6.02 -23.01 5.98
C ALA A 176 4.50 -22.83 6.06
N LYS A 177 3.83 -23.64 6.89
CA LYS A 177 2.39 -23.51 7.15
C LYS A 177 2.03 -22.15 7.77
N GLU A 178 2.85 -21.62 8.68
CA GLU A 178 2.67 -20.28 9.27
C GLU A 178 2.81 -19.15 8.24
N ASP A 179 3.82 -19.23 7.38
CA ASP A 179 4.01 -18.27 6.28
C ASP A 179 2.82 -18.31 5.30
N LEU A 180 2.33 -19.51 4.95
CA LEU A 180 1.15 -19.68 4.09
C LEU A 180 -0.12 -19.12 4.73
N LYS A 181 -0.31 -19.33 6.04
CA LYS A 181 -1.40 -18.72 6.80
C LYS A 181 -1.32 -17.19 6.77
N THR A 182 -0.13 -16.64 7.01
CA THR A 182 0.12 -15.19 6.96
C THR A 182 -0.20 -14.61 5.57
N TYR A 183 0.27 -15.28 4.51
CA TYR A 183 0.00 -14.86 3.13
C TYR A 183 -1.47 -15.01 2.76
N TYR A 184 -2.15 -16.06 3.25
CA TYR A 184 -3.59 -16.24 3.05
C TYR A 184 -4.39 -15.09 3.66
N GLY A 185 -4.10 -14.69 4.90
CA GLY A 185 -4.74 -13.52 5.52
C GLY A 185 -4.52 -12.22 4.74
N TYR A 186 -3.35 -12.07 4.08
CA TYR A 186 -3.08 -10.95 3.19
C TYR A 186 -3.93 -10.99 1.92
N ILE A 187 -4.13 -12.17 1.31
CA ILE A 187 -5.05 -12.34 0.18
C ILE A 187 -6.48 -11.99 0.60
N GLU A 188 -6.93 -12.47 1.76
CA GLU A 188 -8.26 -12.15 2.28
C GLU A 188 -8.44 -10.65 2.48
N PHE A 189 -7.45 -9.97 3.09
CA PHE A 189 -7.48 -8.53 3.23
C PHE A 189 -7.57 -7.81 1.88
N LYS A 190 -6.78 -8.23 0.88
CA LYS A 190 -6.81 -7.63 -0.47
C LYS A 190 -8.18 -7.72 -1.14
N ARG A 191 -8.96 -8.77 -0.84
CA ARG A 191 -10.29 -9.00 -1.42
C ARG A 191 -11.39 -8.19 -0.74
N LYS A 192 -11.16 -7.69 0.47
CA LYS A 192 -12.11 -6.82 1.17
C LYS A 192 -12.38 -5.56 0.37
N GLN A 193 -13.52 -4.96 0.65
CA GLN A 193 -13.93 -3.73 0.01
C GLN A 193 -14.05 -2.62 1.05
N PHE A 194 -13.65 -1.41 0.65
CA PHE A 194 -13.64 -0.23 1.49
C PHE A 194 -14.36 0.89 0.75
N LYS A 195 -15.33 1.54 1.40
CA LYS A 195 -15.94 2.76 0.88
C LYS A 195 -15.13 3.96 1.35
N HIS A 196 -14.90 4.91 0.44
CA HIS A 196 -14.45 6.24 0.81
C HIS A 196 -15.53 6.94 1.66
N ILE A 197 -15.10 7.68 2.68
CA ILE A 197 -15.95 8.43 3.60
C ILE A 197 -15.76 9.92 3.41
N GLU A 198 -14.51 10.39 3.43
CA GLU A 198 -14.18 11.80 3.35
C GLU A 198 -12.73 12.01 2.89
N THR A 199 -12.48 13.18 2.31
CA THR A 199 -11.16 13.72 2.01
C THR A 199 -11.04 15.10 2.67
N ASN A 200 -9.96 15.33 3.41
CA ASN A 200 -9.68 16.64 4.00
C ASN A 200 -8.46 17.27 3.33
N TYR A 201 -8.49 18.60 3.23
CA TYR A 201 -7.48 19.42 2.60
C TYR A 201 -6.87 20.39 3.61
N ASP A 202 -5.61 20.77 3.40
CA ASP A 202 -4.93 21.80 4.16
C ASP A 202 -5.51 23.19 3.83
N LYS A 203 -6.60 23.55 4.51
CA LYS A 203 -7.32 24.82 4.30
C LYS A 203 -6.51 26.06 4.71
N ASN A 204 -5.52 25.90 5.59
CA ASN A 204 -4.75 27.01 6.15
C ASN A 204 -3.32 27.09 5.58
N GLY A 205 -2.89 26.10 4.79
CA GLY A 205 -1.63 26.11 4.07
C GLY A 205 -1.83 25.98 2.56
N ASN A 206 -1.36 24.89 1.96
CA ASN A 206 -1.18 24.81 0.51
C ASN A 206 -2.36 24.18 -0.26
N GLY A 207 -3.49 23.87 0.39
CA GLY A 207 -4.66 23.26 -0.28
C GLY A 207 -4.47 21.81 -0.73
N ARG A 208 -3.38 21.15 -0.33
CA ARG A 208 -3.17 19.73 -0.62
C ARG A 208 -4.02 18.83 0.27
N ILE A 209 -4.32 17.64 -0.20
CA ILE A 209 -4.95 16.58 0.59
C ILE A 209 -4.06 16.25 1.79
N ILE A 210 -4.66 16.25 2.99
CA ILE A 210 -4.00 15.91 4.26
C ILE A 210 -4.57 14.65 4.90
N SER A 211 -5.81 14.27 4.57
CA SER A 211 -6.33 12.97 4.97
C SER A 211 -7.37 12.41 4.02
N MET A 212 -7.46 11.09 4.02
CA MET A 212 -8.53 10.33 3.36
C MET A 212 -9.00 9.22 4.30
N SER A 213 -10.32 9.09 4.44
CA SER A 213 -10.94 8.13 5.36
C SER A 213 -11.74 7.07 4.61
N TYR A 214 -11.60 5.82 5.07
CA TYR A 214 -12.23 4.65 4.47
C TYR A 214 -12.82 3.72 5.53
N GLU A 215 -13.92 3.06 5.21
CA GLU A 215 -14.56 2.06 6.07
C GLU A 215 -14.80 0.75 5.31
N GLU A 216 -14.44 -0.38 5.94
CA GLU A 216 -14.73 -1.70 5.40
C GLU A 216 -16.23 -1.92 5.22
N ILE A 217 -16.62 -2.37 4.04
CA ILE A 217 -17.99 -2.76 3.68
C ILE A 217 -18.07 -4.26 3.37
N ASN A 218 -19.29 -4.79 3.43
CA ASN A 218 -19.59 -6.20 3.16
C ASN A 218 -19.18 -6.64 1.76
#